data_AF-A0A094XAH6-F1
#
_entry.id   AF-A0A094XAH6-F1
#
_cell.length_a   1.000
_cell.length_b   1.000
_cell.length_c   1.000
_cell.angle_alpha   90.00
_cell.angle_beta   90.00
_cell.angle_gamma   90.00
#
_symmetry.space_group_name_H-M   'P 1'
#
loop_
_entity.id
_entity.type
_entity.pdbx_description
1 polymer ?
#
loop_
_entity_poly.entity_id
_entity_poly.type
_entity_poly.pdbx_seq_one_letter_code
_entity_poly.pdbx_strand_id
1 'polypeptide(L)'
;MTISFDYTNALPFMKKSEVEGLSEFVKVTHGMHHEKKGLGPDFLGWVDLPLTYDKEEFSRIKQAVKKIQNQSDALIVIVIGGSYFGDGTPFFL
;
A
#
# COMPACT_ATOMS: atom_id res chain seq x y z
N MET A 1 3.72 6.95 -15.00
CA MET A 1 4.17 7.57 -13.74
C MET A 1 5.34 6.76 -13.26
N THR A 2 6.50 7.38 -13.06
CA THR A 2 7.75 6.69 -12.74
C THR A 2 8.22 7.16 -11.37
N ILE A 3 8.58 6.22 -10.50
CA ILE A 3 9.15 6.51 -9.20
C ILE A 3 10.65 6.24 -9.24
N SER A 4 11.46 7.14 -8.70
CA SER A 4 12.91 7.00 -8.57
C SER A 4 13.34 7.31 -7.15
N PHE A 5 14.29 6.54 -6.63
CA PHE A 5 14.88 6.75 -5.31
C PHE A 5 16.35 7.18 -5.49
N ASP A 6 16.68 8.36 -4.96
CA ASP A 6 18.04 8.89 -4.96
C ASP A 6 18.45 9.24 -3.53
N TYR A 7 19.50 8.58 -3.03
CA TYR A 7 20.06 8.78 -1.69
C TYR A 7 21.42 9.48 -1.72
N THR A 8 21.82 10.10 -2.85
CA THR A 8 23.11 10.80 -2.98
C THR A 8 23.33 11.87 -1.92
N ASN A 9 22.26 12.58 -1.53
CA ASN A 9 22.31 13.59 -0.48
C ASN A 9 22.59 13.03 0.93
N ALA A 10 22.43 11.71 1.14
CA ALA A 10 22.77 11.04 2.39
C ALA A 10 24.25 10.60 2.45
N LEU A 11 24.96 10.53 1.30
CA LEU A 11 26.34 10.06 1.22
C LEU A 11 27.38 10.85 2.05
N PRO A 12 27.19 12.17 2.33
CA PRO A 12 28.05 12.85 3.29
C PRO A 12 27.98 12.28 4.72
N PHE A 13 26.91 11.54 5.04
CA PHE A 13 26.62 11.02 6.37
C PHE A 13 26.70 9.48 6.46
N MET A 14 26.83 8.78 5.33
CA MET A 14 26.93 7.32 5.29
C MET A 14 27.73 6.83 4.07
N LYS A 15 28.36 5.66 4.19
CA LYS A 15 29.09 5.04 3.07
C LYS A 15 28.20 4.09 2.29
N LYS A 16 28.46 3.97 0.98
CA LYS A 16 27.76 2.99 0.12
C LYS A 16 27.89 1.55 0.62
N SER A 17 29.06 1.19 1.13
CA SER A 17 29.34 -0.15 1.69
C SER A 17 28.44 -0.49 2.87
N GLU A 18 27.92 0.50 3.60
CA GLU A 18 26.97 0.27 4.70
C GLU A 18 25.62 -0.19 4.16
N VAL A 19 25.15 0.37 3.04
CA VAL A 19 23.94 -0.09 2.35
C VAL A 19 24.16 -1.49 1.76
N GLU A 20 25.30 -1.71 1.11
CA GLU A 20 25.66 -3.00 0.53
C GLU A 20 25.74 -4.11 1.60
N GLY A 21 26.25 -3.79 2.78
CA GLY A 21 26.31 -4.69 3.93
C GLY A 21 24.94 -5.17 4.43
N LEU A 22 23.86 -4.42 4.14
CA LEU A 22 22.49 -4.82 4.50
C LEU A 22 21.85 -5.78 3.49
N SER A 23 22.48 -6.04 2.35
CA SER A 23 21.89 -6.78 1.23
C SER A 23 21.39 -8.18 1.62
N GLU A 24 22.14 -8.95 2.40
CA GLU A 24 21.72 -10.29 2.84
C GLU A 24 20.51 -10.24 3.77
N PHE A 25 20.46 -9.27 4.70
CA PHE A 25 19.30 -9.08 5.55
C PHE A 25 18.06 -8.71 4.73
N VAL A 26 18.20 -7.81 3.75
CA VAL A 26 17.11 -7.43 2.85
C VAL A 26 16.60 -8.63 2.06
N LYS A 27 17.48 -9.51 1.56
CA LYS A 27 17.09 -10.74 0.86
C LYS A 27 16.28 -11.69 1.75
N VAL A 28 16.74 -11.90 3.00
CA VAL A 28 16.01 -12.74 3.97
C VAL A 28 14.63 -12.14 4.24
N THR A 29 14.55 -10.84 4.52
CA THR A 29 13.28 -10.15 4.78
C THR A 29 12.36 -10.21 3.56
N HIS A 30 12.89 -10.05 2.35
CA HIS A 30 12.12 -10.19 1.10
C HIS A 30 11.48 -11.58 1.00
N GLY A 31 12.27 -12.65 1.21
CA GLY A 31 11.76 -14.02 1.24
C GLY A 31 10.70 -14.22 2.32
N MET A 32 10.91 -13.71 3.53
CA MET A 32 9.94 -13.80 4.62
C MET A 32 8.57 -13.20 4.25
N HIS A 33 8.53 -12.04 3.60
CA HIS A 33 7.27 -11.40 3.22
C HIS A 33 6.54 -12.19 2.13
N HIS A 34 7.22 -12.59 1.07
CA HIS A 34 6.60 -13.33 -0.04
C HIS A 34 6.21 -14.76 0.33
N GLU A 35 6.95 -15.40 1.22
CA GLU A 35 6.65 -16.76 1.70
C GLU A 35 5.74 -16.76 2.93
N LYS A 36 5.27 -15.59 3.38
CA LYS A 36 4.43 -15.40 4.58
C LYS A 36 5.00 -16.07 5.83
N LYS A 37 6.27 -15.82 6.10
CA LYS A 37 7.01 -16.33 7.28
C LYS A 37 7.33 -15.19 8.25
N GLY A 38 7.67 -15.55 9.48
CA GLY A 38 8.03 -14.59 10.53
C GLY A 38 6.83 -14.20 11.41
N LEU A 39 6.90 -13.02 12.02
CA LEU A 39 5.84 -12.51 12.90
C LEU A 39 4.77 -11.77 12.10
N GLY A 40 3.51 -12.05 12.41
CA GLY A 40 2.35 -11.44 11.73
C GLY A 40 2.11 -11.89 10.27
N PRO A 41 2.32 -13.17 9.90
CA PRO A 41 2.15 -13.62 8.51
C PRO A 41 0.70 -13.49 8.02
N ASP A 42 -0.27 -13.52 8.94
CA ASP A 42 -1.70 -13.34 8.65
C ASP A 42 -2.03 -11.94 8.11
N PHE A 43 -1.16 -10.95 8.32
CA PHE A 43 -1.37 -9.55 7.93
C PHE A 43 -0.60 -9.12 6.67
N LEU A 44 -0.04 -10.07 5.91
CA LEU A 44 0.71 -9.80 4.68
C LEU A 44 -0.14 -9.79 3.40
N GLY A 45 -1.47 -9.73 3.53
CA GLY A 45 -2.38 -9.74 2.38
C GLY A 45 -2.15 -8.60 1.38
N TRP A 46 -1.58 -7.48 1.82
CA TRP A 46 -1.28 -6.31 0.99
C TRP A 46 -0.17 -6.53 -0.04
N VAL A 47 0.71 -7.52 0.15
CA VAL A 47 1.87 -7.77 -0.73
C VAL A 47 1.42 -8.14 -2.14
N ASP A 48 0.45 -9.06 -2.25
CA ASP A 48 -0.05 -9.55 -3.54
C ASP A 48 -1.40 -8.92 -3.94
N LEU A 49 -1.98 -8.07 -3.08
CA LEU A 49 -3.30 -7.46 -3.29
C LEU A 49 -3.43 -6.75 -4.65
N PRO A 50 -2.47 -5.95 -5.13
CA PRO A 50 -2.60 -5.29 -6.44
C PRO A 50 -2.74 -6.26 -7.61
N LEU A 51 -2.28 -7.50 -7.46
CA LEU A 51 -2.33 -8.56 -8.48
C LEU A 51 -3.56 -9.46 -8.31
N THR A 52 -3.98 -9.69 -7.06
CA THR A 52 -4.93 -10.75 -6.69
C THR A 52 -6.22 -10.25 -6.02
N TYR A 53 -6.49 -8.94 -6.03
CA TYR A 53 -7.74 -8.38 -5.50
C TYR A 53 -8.99 -9.03 -6.13
N ASP A 54 -10.08 -9.05 -5.36
CA ASP A 54 -11.37 -9.55 -5.83
C ASP A 54 -11.97 -8.59 -6.88
N LYS A 55 -12.00 -9.05 -8.14
CA LYS A 55 -12.50 -8.29 -9.29
C LYS A 55 -14.03 -8.16 -9.29
N GLU A 56 -14.74 -9.12 -8.72
CA GLU A 56 -16.20 -9.07 -8.61
C GLU A 56 -16.60 -8.06 -7.55
N GLU A 57 -15.94 -8.08 -6.39
CA GLU A 57 -16.08 -7.05 -5.36
C GLU A 57 -15.75 -5.66 -5.91
N PHE A 58 -14.63 -5.51 -6.61
CA PHE A 58 -14.26 -4.22 -7.22
C PHE A 58 -15.33 -3.71 -8.21
N SER A 59 -15.95 -4.62 -8.97
CA SER A 59 -17.08 -4.28 -9.86
C SER A 59 -18.31 -3.83 -9.07
N ARG A 60 -18.65 -4.52 -7.97
CA ARG A 60 -19.76 -4.13 -7.07
C ARG A 60 -19.52 -2.76 -6.43
N ILE A 61 -18.28 -2.48 -6.00
CA ILE A 61 -17.89 -1.16 -5.47
C ILE A 61 -18.16 -0.08 -6.50
N LYS A 62 -17.72 -0.26 -7.76
CA LYS A 62 -17.97 0.72 -8.84
C LYS A 62 -19.46 0.95 -9.10
N GLN A 63 -20.28 -0.09 -9.02
CA GLN A 63 -21.74 0.04 -9.18
C GLN A 63 -22.36 0.82 -8.01
N ALA A 64 -21.93 0.53 -6.78
CA ALA A 64 -22.38 1.25 -5.59
C ALA A 64 -22.00 2.74 -5.66
N VAL A 65 -20.78 3.05 -6.09
CA VAL A 65 -20.32 4.45 -6.29
C VAL A 65 -21.23 5.19 -7.27
N LYS A 66 -21.51 4.61 -8.44
CA LYS A 66 -22.42 5.23 -9.43
C LYS A 66 -23.83 5.45 -8.87
N LYS A 67 -24.33 4.49 -8.09
CA LYS A 67 -25.64 4.61 -7.45
C LYS A 67 -25.67 5.77 -6.46
N ILE A 68 -24.66 5.88 -5.59
CA ILE A 68 -24.55 6.96 -4.60
C ILE A 68 -24.44 8.32 -5.31
N GLN A 69 -23.58 8.45 -6.31
CA GLN A 69 -23.43 9.69 -7.09
C GLN A 69 -24.74 10.14 -7.76
N ASN A 70 -25.54 9.21 -8.28
CA ASN A 70 -26.81 9.52 -8.93
C ASN A 70 -27.95 9.86 -7.95
N GLN A 71 -27.80 9.55 -6.67
CA GLN A 71 -28.89 9.61 -5.68
C GLN A 71 -28.59 10.53 -4.49
N SER A 72 -27.37 11.05 -4.39
CA SER A 72 -26.91 11.82 -3.24
C SER A 72 -26.02 12.98 -3.67
N ASP A 73 -26.27 14.16 -3.12
CA ASP A 73 -25.41 15.33 -3.30
C ASP A 73 -24.12 15.25 -2.48
N ALA A 74 -24.12 14.45 -1.41
CA ALA A 74 -22.97 14.25 -0.53
C ALA A 74 -22.98 12.83 0.07
N LEU A 75 -21.78 12.33 0.40
CA LEU A 75 -21.55 11.08 1.13
C LEU A 75 -20.85 11.36 2.46
N ILE A 76 -21.46 10.95 3.57
CA ILE A 76 -20.84 11.03 4.90
C ILE A 76 -20.21 9.68 5.21
N VAL A 77 -18.88 9.67 5.39
CA VAL A 77 -18.11 8.47 5.75
C VAL A 77 -17.72 8.55 7.22
N ILE A 78 -18.12 7.56 8.02
CA ILE A 78 -17.85 7.51 9.46
C ILE A 78 -16.75 6.48 9.72
N VAL A 79 -15.52 6.95 9.93
CA VAL A 79 -14.31 6.11 10.04
C VAL A 79 -13.29 6.70 11.02
N ILE A 80 -12.36 5.89 11.50
CA ILE A 80 -11.22 6.29 12.33
C ILE A 80 -10.00 5.41 12.02
N GLY A 81 -8.78 5.91 12.28
CA GLY A 81 -7.54 5.14 12.14
C GLY A 81 -7.11 4.93 10.69
N GLY A 82 -6.63 3.73 10.34
CA GLY A 82 -6.18 3.41 8.97
C GLY A 82 -7.29 3.61 7.92
N SER A 83 -8.55 3.41 8.32
CA SER A 83 -9.74 3.67 7.50
C SER A 83 -10.04 5.15 7.27
N TYR A 84 -9.31 6.07 7.90
CA TYR A 84 -9.40 7.52 7.67
C TYR A 84 -8.16 8.06 6.93
N PHE A 85 -6.95 7.59 7.27
CA PHE A 85 -5.70 8.12 6.72
C PHE A 85 -5.23 7.43 5.42
N GLY A 86 -5.67 6.19 5.15
CA GLY A 86 -5.33 5.45 3.93
C GLY A 86 -6.08 5.93 2.69
N ASP A 87 -7.23 6.60 2.91
CA ASP A 87 -8.00 7.27 1.88
C ASP A 87 -7.30 8.59 1.56
N GLY A 88 -6.32 8.55 0.65
CA GLY A 88 -5.72 9.74 0.06
C GLY A 88 -6.83 10.71 -0.35
N THR A 89 -7.06 11.72 0.47
CA THR A 89 -8.13 12.71 0.31
C THR A 89 -7.78 13.57 -0.92
N PRO A 90 -8.74 13.84 -1.83
CA PRO A 90 -10.13 14.08 -1.50
C PRO A 90 -11.12 13.17 -2.24
N PHE A 91 -11.99 12.50 -1.48
CA PHE A 91 -13.30 12.07 -1.99
C PHE A 91 -14.20 13.31 -2.11
N PHE A 92 -14.00 14.10 -3.16
CA PHE A 92 -15.13 14.78 -3.78
C PHE A 92 -15.54 13.87 -4.94
N LEU A 93 -16.69 13.24 -4.79
CA LEU A 93 -17.35 12.50 -5.86
C LEU A 93 -17.66 13.41 -7.06
#